data_AF-A0A847SYS9-F1
#
_entry.id   AF-A0A847SYS9-F1
#
_cell.length_a   1.000
_cell.length_b   1.000
_cell.length_c   1.000
_cell.angle_alpha   90.00
_cell.angle_beta   90.00
_cell.angle_gamma   90.00
#
_symmetry.space_group_name_H-M   'P 1'
#
loop_
_entity.id
_entity.type
_entity.pdbx_description
1 polymer ?
#
loop_
_entity_poly.entity_id
_entity_poly.type
_entity_poly.pdbx_seq_one_letter_code
_entity_poly.pdbx_strand_id
1 'polypeptide(L)'
;MELQIVGPVRYPNLQTLAKEDFYEAMKVTCALYNYFKRVGDSMSFYELDQAIPHIIGLSTTDIGVRWVDGFFYPNNIPEIDHAAVDETLSWLSDFPAAKKDMQNAFTNFSAGKTEQVPPLCFTALENIIQKKTGLNKPLHDCALHKALFQKINVSDNWRQFLVKFVDYANDYGRHGKNPDRHSVDRDEVESFLYLSCIMLRMIIRKIPN
;
A
#
# COMPACT_ATOMS: atom_id res chain seq x y z
N MET A 1 -50.51 -14.75 22.12
CA MET A 1 -51.05 -13.96 20.99
C MET A 1 -49.89 -13.74 20.04
N GLU A 2 -49.72 -14.67 19.09
CA GLU A 2 -48.65 -14.61 18.09
C GLU A 2 -49.12 -13.74 16.93
N LEU A 3 -48.35 -12.70 16.60
CA LEU A 3 -48.60 -11.87 15.43
C LEU A 3 -48.06 -12.60 14.19
N GLN A 4 -48.97 -13.22 13.43
CA GLN A 4 -48.67 -13.67 12.07
C GLN A 4 -48.53 -12.45 11.15
N ILE A 5 -47.32 -12.21 10.64
CA ILE A 5 -47.09 -11.25 9.55
C ILE A 5 -47.42 -11.98 8.25
N VAL A 6 -48.65 -11.77 7.74
CA VAL A 6 -49.12 -12.32 6.47
C VAL A 6 -49.09 -11.22 5.41
N GLY A 7 -48.01 -11.19 4.62
CA GLY A 7 -47.88 -10.36 3.43
C GLY A 7 -46.55 -10.65 2.72
N PRO A 8 -46.49 -10.61 1.38
CA PRO A 8 -45.22 -10.81 0.67
C PRO A 8 -44.24 -9.73 1.10
N VAL A 9 -43.12 -10.15 1.70
CA VAL A 9 -42.04 -9.24 2.08
C VAL A 9 -41.53 -8.56 0.81
N ARG A 10 -41.90 -7.29 0.61
CA ARG A 10 -41.33 -6.48 -0.47
C ARG A 10 -39.96 -6.01 -0.03
N TYR A 11 -38.93 -6.68 -0.52
CA TYR A 11 -37.56 -6.22 -0.35
C TYR A 11 -37.37 -4.93 -1.16
N PRO A 12 -36.79 -3.87 -0.59
CA PRO A 12 -36.43 -2.68 -1.33
C PRO A 12 -35.44 -3.06 -2.45
N ASN A 13 -35.55 -2.40 -3.60
CA ASN A 13 -34.60 -2.62 -4.69
C ASN A 13 -33.19 -2.13 -4.28
N LEU A 14 -32.17 -2.66 -4.94
CA LEU A 14 -30.76 -2.36 -4.64
C LEU A 14 -30.45 -0.86 -4.69
N GLN A 15 -31.07 -0.11 -5.61
CA GLN A 15 -30.93 1.34 -5.73
C GLN A 15 -31.44 2.09 -4.49
N THR A 16 -32.58 1.64 -3.94
CA THR A 16 -33.16 2.20 -2.70
C THR A 16 -32.29 1.89 -1.48
N LEU A 17 -31.73 0.68 -1.43
CA LEU A 17 -30.81 0.28 -0.35
C LEU A 17 -29.48 1.06 -0.40
N ALA A 18 -28.98 1.30 -1.61
CA ALA A 18 -27.75 2.03 -1.86
C ALA A 18 -27.92 3.55 -1.80
N LYS A 19 -29.15 4.08 -1.65
CA LYS A 19 -29.43 5.51 -1.58
C LYS A 19 -28.84 6.33 -2.75
N GLU A 20 -28.75 5.72 -3.92
CA GLU A 20 -28.11 6.31 -5.12
C GLU A 20 -26.64 6.72 -4.91
N ASP A 21 -25.98 6.24 -3.87
CA ASP A 21 -24.57 6.50 -3.58
C ASP A 21 -23.69 5.32 -4.03
N PHE A 22 -22.60 5.64 -4.72
CA PHE A 22 -21.68 4.63 -5.26
C PHE A 22 -21.04 3.78 -4.16
N TYR A 23 -20.59 4.39 -3.07
CA TYR A 23 -19.93 3.68 -1.99
C TYR A 23 -20.92 2.84 -1.16
N GLU A 24 -22.15 3.33 -0.98
CA GLU A 24 -23.22 2.55 -0.37
C GLU A 24 -23.63 1.37 -1.26
N ALA A 25 -23.67 1.53 -2.59
CA ALA A 25 -23.91 0.43 -3.52
C ALA A 25 -22.85 -0.67 -3.40
N MET A 26 -21.57 -0.28 -3.27
CA MET A 26 -20.48 -1.22 -3.02
C MET A 26 -20.66 -1.97 -1.70
N LYS A 27 -20.99 -1.26 -0.60
CA LYS A 27 -21.23 -1.87 0.72
C LYS A 27 -22.38 -2.88 0.69
N VAL A 28 -23.50 -2.52 0.05
CA VAL A 28 -24.65 -3.41 -0.12
C VAL A 28 -24.25 -4.66 -0.92
N THR A 29 -23.45 -4.49 -1.97
CA THR A 29 -22.96 -5.61 -2.78
C THR A 29 -22.07 -6.56 -1.97
N CYS A 30 -21.14 -6.04 -1.16
CA CYS A 30 -20.34 -6.86 -0.24
C CYS A 30 -21.21 -7.59 0.81
N ALA A 31 -22.25 -6.92 1.32
CA ALA A 31 -23.17 -7.52 2.29
C ALA A 31 -23.98 -8.67 1.67
N LEU A 32 -24.43 -8.52 0.43
CA LEU A 32 -25.12 -9.57 -0.33
C LEU A 32 -24.22 -10.77 -0.59
N TYR A 33 -22.99 -10.55 -1.06
CA TYR A 33 -22.02 -11.63 -1.25
C TYR A 33 -21.81 -12.45 0.04
N ASN A 34 -21.58 -11.76 1.16
CA ASN A 34 -21.39 -12.41 2.46
C ASN A 34 -22.65 -13.15 2.94
N TYR A 35 -23.84 -12.60 2.68
CA TYR A 35 -25.09 -13.27 2.99
C TYR A 35 -25.22 -14.60 2.23
N PHE A 36 -25.01 -14.60 0.90
CA PHE A 36 -25.11 -15.81 0.08
C PHE A 36 -24.02 -16.84 0.40
N LYS A 37 -22.78 -16.38 0.66
CA LYS A 37 -21.69 -17.23 1.15
C LYS A 37 -22.06 -17.90 2.48
N ARG A 38 -22.69 -17.16 3.41
CA ARG A 38 -23.10 -17.67 4.73
C ARG A 38 -24.27 -18.65 4.67
N VAL A 39 -25.29 -18.38 3.85
CA VAL A 39 -26.46 -19.26 3.73
C VAL A 39 -26.18 -20.50 2.87
N GLY A 40 -24.96 -20.64 2.34
CA GLY A 40 -24.54 -21.78 1.54
C GLY A 40 -25.14 -21.79 0.13
N ASP A 41 -25.63 -20.64 -0.33
CA ASP A 41 -26.15 -20.48 -1.69
C ASP A 41 -24.98 -20.34 -2.67
N SER A 42 -24.45 -21.52 -3.04
CA SER A 42 -23.26 -21.64 -3.89
C SER A 42 -23.43 -21.04 -5.28
N MET A 43 -24.65 -21.02 -5.81
CA MET A 43 -24.96 -20.46 -7.12
C MET A 43 -24.98 -18.94 -7.05
N SER A 44 -25.70 -18.37 -6.09
CA SER A 44 -25.87 -16.91 -5.99
C SER A 44 -24.58 -16.16 -5.64
N PHE A 45 -23.71 -16.72 -4.78
CA PHE A 45 -22.43 -16.06 -4.50
C PHE A 45 -21.46 -16.17 -5.69
N TYR A 46 -21.44 -17.31 -6.39
CA TYR A 46 -20.60 -17.49 -7.58
C TYR A 46 -21.02 -16.56 -8.71
N GLU A 47 -22.33 -16.41 -8.94
CA GLU A 47 -22.87 -15.47 -9.93
C GLU A 47 -22.45 -14.03 -9.61
N LEU A 48 -22.52 -13.60 -8.35
CA LEU A 48 -22.02 -12.29 -7.94
C LEU A 48 -20.52 -12.16 -8.17
N ASP A 49 -19.75 -13.17 -7.80
CA ASP A 49 -18.28 -13.17 -7.93
C ASP A 49 -17.80 -13.07 -9.39
N GLN A 50 -18.60 -13.56 -10.33
CA GLN A 50 -18.33 -13.45 -11.77
C GLN A 50 -18.91 -12.18 -12.39
N ALA A 51 -20.12 -11.79 -11.99
CA ALA A 51 -20.82 -10.64 -12.57
C ALA A 51 -20.12 -9.31 -12.23
N ILE A 52 -19.61 -9.16 -11.01
CA ILE A 52 -19.02 -7.90 -10.56
C ILE A 52 -17.75 -7.56 -11.36
N PRO A 53 -16.71 -8.44 -11.47
CA PRO A 53 -15.56 -8.17 -12.34
C PRO A 53 -15.95 -7.91 -13.79
N HIS A 54 -16.95 -8.63 -14.31
CA HIS A 54 -17.43 -8.42 -15.67
C HIS A 54 -18.02 -7.03 -15.89
N ILE A 55 -18.90 -6.57 -14.98
CA ILE A 55 -19.50 -5.23 -15.03
C ILE A 55 -18.44 -4.14 -14.89
N ILE A 56 -17.48 -4.32 -13.99
CA ILE A 56 -16.33 -3.42 -13.86
C ILE A 56 -15.58 -3.33 -15.21
N GLY A 57 -15.32 -4.47 -15.85
CA GLY A 57 -14.64 -4.55 -17.15
C GLY A 57 -15.43 -3.99 -18.34
N LEU A 58 -16.76 -3.87 -18.24
CA LEU A 58 -17.59 -3.22 -19.25
C LEU A 58 -17.59 -1.68 -19.13
N SER A 59 -17.05 -1.14 -18.05
CA SER A 59 -16.96 0.32 -17.88
C SER A 59 -16.04 0.93 -18.94
N THR A 60 -16.50 2.00 -19.59
CA THR A 60 -15.70 2.76 -20.57
C THR A 60 -14.67 3.67 -19.90
N THR A 61 -14.76 3.86 -18.59
CA THR A 61 -13.82 4.62 -17.76
C THR A 61 -13.33 3.77 -16.58
N ASP A 62 -12.11 4.02 -16.12
CA ASP A 62 -11.63 3.41 -14.88
C ASP A 62 -12.48 3.93 -13.71
N ILE A 63 -13.10 2.99 -12.99
CA ILE A 63 -13.93 3.27 -11.81
C ILE A 63 -13.10 3.26 -10.52
N GLY A 64 -11.80 2.98 -10.61
CA GLY A 64 -10.86 3.06 -9.50
C GLY A 64 -10.98 1.90 -8.49
N VAL A 65 -11.71 0.83 -8.82
CA VAL A 65 -11.88 -0.34 -7.95
C VAL A 65 -11.79 -1.68 -8.70
N ARG A 66 -11.33 -2.72 -8.00
CA ARG A 66 -11.31 -4.12 -8.42
C ARG A 66 -12.04 -5.00 -7.39
N TRP A 67 -12.58 -6.12 -7.83
CA TRP A 67 -13.31 -7.07 -6.98
C TRP A 67 -12.46 -8.31 -6.67
N VAL A 68 -12.35 -8.68 -5.39
CA VAL A 68 -11.63 -9.89 -4.94
C VAL A 68 -12.36 -10.48 -3.72
N ASP A 69 -12.79 -11.75 -3.81
CA ASP A 69 -13.45 -12.54 -2.75
C ASP A 69 -14.46 -11.77 -1.89
N GLY A 70 -15.44 -11.12 -2.53
CA GLY A 70 -16.49 -10.43 -1.77
C GLY A 70 -16.25 -8.98 -1.42
N PHE A 71 -15.10 -8.42 -1.80
CA PHE A 71 -14.70 -7.06 -1.44
C PHE A 71 -14.19 -6.27 -2.64
N PHE A 72 -14.42 -4.96 -2.59
CA PHE A 72 -13.81 -4.00 -3.49
C PHE A 72 -12.50 -3.46 -2.92
N TYR A 73 -11.47 -3.41 -3.76
CA TYR A 73 -10.17 -2.83 -3.48
C TYR A 73 -9.88 -1.70 -4.46
N PRO A 74 -9.08 -0.69 -4.11
CA PRO A 74 -8.63 0.30 -5.08
C PRO A 74 -7.96 -0.37 -6.29
N ASN A 75 -8.24 0.14 -7.48
CA ASN A 75 -7.61 -0.27 -8.74
C ASN A 75 -6.25 0.44 -8.87
N ASN A 76 -5.33 0.19 -7.94
CA ASN A 76 -3.92 0.53 -8.17
C ASN A 76 -3.36 -0.44 -9.21
N ILE A 77 -2.41 -0.01 -10.04
CA ILE A 77 -1.84 -0.81 -11.15
C ILE A 77 -1.20 -2.08 -10.57
N PRO A 78 -1.87 -3.26 -10.61
CA PRO A 78 -1.47 -4.42 -9.82
C PRO A 78 -0.08 -4.94 -10.18
N GLU A 79 0.35 -4.75 -11.43
CA GLU A 79 1.67 -5.09 -11.92
C GLU A 79 2.76 -4.22 -11.29
N ILE A 80 2.48 -2.93 -11.07
CA ILE A 80 3.39 -2.00 -10.39
C ILE A 80 3.43 -2.34 -8.91
N ASP A 81 2.29 -2.59 -8.28
CA ASP A 81 2.23 -2.95 -6.86
C ASP A 81 2.94 -4.27 -6.60
N HIS A 82 2.70 -5.29 -7.43
CA HIS A 82 3.41 -6.55 -7.32
C HIS A 82 4.93 -6.38 -7.51
N ALA A 83 5.36 -5.67 -8.56
CA ALA A 83 6.78 -5.48 -8.86
C ALA A 83 7.51 -4.55 -7.89
N ALA A 84 6.84 -3.52 -7.38
CA ALA A 84 7.42 -2.53 -6.47
C ALA A 84 7.30 -2.98 -5.02
N VAL A 85 6.15 -3.51 -4.60
CA VAL A 85 5.84 -3.83 -3.19
C VAL A 85 6.10 -5.30 -2.90
N ASP A 86 5.34 -6.21 -3.53
CA ASP A 86 5.37 -7.64 -3.15
C ASP A 86 6.75 -8.27 -3.39
N GLU A 87 7.34 -8.03 -4.56
CA GLU A 87 8.70 -8.49 -4.88
C GLU A 87 9.72 -7.90 -3.89
N THR A 88 9.62 -6.62 -3.55
CA THR A 88 10.56 -5.99 -2.60
C THR A 88 10.41 -6.59 -1.20
N LEU A 89 9.17 -6.78 -0.71
CA LEU A 89 8.91 -7.42 0.58
C LEU A 89 9.41 -8.87 0.63
N SER A 90 9.38 -9.58 -0.51
CA SER A 90 9.95 -10.92 -0.62
C SER A 90 11.47 -10.89 -0.45
N TRP A 91 12.17 -9.91 -1.04
CA TRP A 91 13.63 -9.76 -0.93
C TRP A 91 14.09 -9.27 0.44
N LEU A 92 13.22 -8.55 1.15
CA LEU A 92 13.47 -8.15 2.53
C LEU A 92 13.38 -9.33 3.52
N SER A 93 13.08 -10.55 3.08
CA SER A 93 13.04 -11.72 3.96
C SER A 93 14.40 -12.01 4.61
N ASP A 94 15.51 -11.64 3.97
CA ASP A 94 16.87 -11.72 4.54
C ASP A 94 17.16 -10.58 5.55
N PHE A 95 16.26 -9.60 5.65
CA PHE A 95 16.38 -8.38 6.44
C PHE A 95 15.12 -8.16 7.29
N PRO A 96 14.85 -9.01 8.29
CA PRO A 96 13.57 -9.06 8.99
C PRO A 96 13.18 -7.75 9.67
N ALA A 97 14.15 -6.97 10.16
CA ALA A 97 13.90 -5.65 10.73
C ALA A 97 13.36 -4.66 9.67
N ALA A 98 14.05 -4.54 8.53
CA ALA A 98 13.61 -3.68 7.43
C ALA A 98 12.28 -4.15 6.82
N LYS A 99 12.05 -5.47 6.71
CA LYS A 99 10.76 -6.02 6.29
C LYS A 99 9.62 -5.58 7.20
N LYS A 100 9.83 -5.71 8.52
CA LYS A 100 8.84 -5.30 9.52
C LYS A 100 8.55 -3.80 9.45
N ASP A 101 9.59 -2.98 9.30
CA ASP A 101 9.42 -1.52 9.17
C ASP A 101 8.60 -1.17 7.92
N MET A 102 8.89 -1.78 6.77
CA MET A 102 8.10 -1.57 5.55
C MET A 102 6.66 -2.05 5.68
N GLN A 103 6.43 -3.23 6.27
CA GLN A 103 5.06 -3.73 6.52
C GLN A 103 4.26 -2.79 7.44
N ASN A 104 4.90 -2.23 8.46
CA ASN A 104 4.29 -1.23 9.32
C ASN A 104 4.01 0.07 8.55
N ALA A 105 4.88 0.45 7.61
CA ALA A 105 4.70 1.64 6.78
C ALA A 105 3.45 1.50 5.90
N PHE A 106 3.28 0.36 5.22
CA PHE A 106 2.06 0.03 4.47
C PHE A 106 0.82 0.01 5.36
N THR A 107 0.91 -0.63 6.53
CA THR A 107 -0.21 -0.69 7.49
C THR A 107 -0.64 0.70 7.95
N ASN A 108 0.32 1.58 8.26
CA ASN A 108 0.05 2.96 8.67
C ASN A 108 -0.53 3.78 7.53
N PHE A 109 -0.03 3.60 6.29
CA PHE A 109 -0.59 4.26 5.11
C PHE A 109 -2.05 3.87 4.89
N SER A 110 -2.37 2.57 4.90
CA SER A 110 -3.75 2.06 4.77
C SER A 110 -4.68 2.54 5.90
N ALA A 111 -4.14 2.76 7.10
CA ALA A 111 -4.87 3.30 8.24
C ALA A 111 -5.01 4.84 8.21
N GLY A 112 -4.53 5.51 7.17
CA GLY A 112 -4.56 6.99 7.05
C GLY A 112 -3.56 7.72 7.98
N LYS A 113 -2.60 7.00 8.58
CA LYS A 113 -1.57 7.55 9.48
C LYS A 113 -0.34 7.96 8.69
N THR A 114 -0.51 8.87 7.73
CA THR A 114 0.51 9.27 6.75
C THR A 114 1.80 9.77 7.38
N GLU A 115 1.73 10.53 8.47
CA GLU A 115 2.90 11.04 9.21
C GLU A 115 3.82 9.95 9.78
N GLN A 116 3.30 8.74 9.99
CA GLN A 116 4.07 7.62 10.56
C GLN A 116 4.81 6.81 9.49
N VAL A 117 4.54 7.06 8.21
CA VAL A 117 5.08 6.28 7.09
C VAL A 117 6.54 6.66 6.80
N PRO A 118 6.92 7.95 6.61
CA PRO A 118 8.30 8.29 6.25
C PRO A 118 9.38 7.81 7.24
N PRO A 119 9.20 7.92 8.57
CA PRO A 119 10.17 7.40 9.54
C PRO A 119 10.43 5.90 9.41
N LEU A 120 9.42 5.11 9.07
CA LEU A 120 9.54 3.66 8.93
C LEU A 120 10.32 3.30 7.68
N CYS A 121 10.00 3.94 6.55
CA CYS A 121 10.76 3.80 5.31
C CYS A 121 12.23 4.21 5.47
N PHE A 122 12.49 5.31 6.20
CA PHE A 122 13.84 5.76 6.53
C PHE A 122 14.61 4.69 7.33
N THR A 123 13.98 4.18 8.39
CA THR A 123 14.59 3.16 9.27
C THR A 123 14.89 1.88 8.48
N ALA A 124 13.99 1.46 7.59
CA ALA A 124 14.20 0.31 6.71
C ALA A 124 15.42 0.50 5.81
N LEU A 125 15.55 1.67 5.16
CA LEU A 125 16.70 2.00 4.31
C LEU A 125 18.01 2.03 5.09
N GLU A 126 18.02 2.70 6.24
CA GLU A 126 19.19 2.76 7.11
C GLU A 126 19.67 1.35 7.49
N ASN A 127 18.75 0.50 7.96
CA ASN A 127 19.05 -0.87 8.35
C ASN A 127 19.67 -1.69 7.20
N ILE A 128 19.13 -1.59 5.99
CA ILE A 128 19.67 -2.28 4.81
C ILE A 128 21.06 -1.75 4.46
N ILE A 129 21.23 -0.43 4.40
CA ILE A 129 22.48 0.20 3.99
C ILE A 129 23.59 -0.13 5.00
N GLN A 130 23.31 -0.03 6.30
CA GLN A 130 24.26 -0.42 7.35
C GLN A 130 24.67 -1.89 7.21
N LYS A 131 23.71 -2.79 6.99
CA LYS A 131 23.97 -4.22 6.81
C LYS A 131 24.82 -4.51 5.57
N LYS A 132 24.51 -3.87 4.44
CA LYS A 132 25.21 -4.06 3.15
C LYS A 132 26.58 -3.39 3.11
N THR A 133 26.78 -2.30 3.83
CA THR A 133 28.07 -1.58 3.89
C THR A 133 28.98 -2.11 5.00
N GLY A 134 28.41 -2.64 6.08
CA GLY A 134 29.13 -3.01 7.30
C GLY A 134 29.39 -1.82 8.25
N LEU A 135 28.85 -0.63 7.94
CA LEU A 135 29.04 0.57 8.75
C LEU A 135 27.79 0.83 9.60
N ASN A 136 27.96 0.81 10.92
CA ASN A 136 26.90 1.17 11.87
C ASN A 136 26.89 2.70 12.10
N LYS A 137 26.42 3.45 11.11
CA LYS A 137 26.31 4.91 11.10
C LYS A 137 24.90 5.32 10.67
N PRO A 138 24.38 6.45 11.16
CA PRO A 138 23.05 6.89 10.75
C PRO A 138 23.04 7.29 9.28
N LEU A 139 21.90 7.22 8.63
CA LEU A 139 21.77 7.39 7.18
C LEU A 139 22.19 8.80 6.73
N HIS A 140 22.00 9.83 7.55
CA HIS A 140 22.47 11.19 7.25
C HIS A 140 23.99 11.37 7.38
N ASP A 141 24.74 10.35 7.82
CA ASP A 141 26.20 10.42 7.93
C ASP A 141 26.87 10.27 6.56
N CYS A 142 27.70 11.25 6.20
CA CYS A 142 28.44 11.27 4.94
C CYS A 142 29.31 10.02 4.71
N ALA A 143 29.82 9.39 5.77
CA ALA A 143 30.62 8.18 5.66
C ALA A 143 29.77 6.98 5.20
N LEU A 144 28.53 6.87 5.66
CA LEU A 144 27.60 5.82 5.23
C LEU A 144 27.21 6.02 3.76
N HIS A 145 26.89 7.26 3.37
CA HIS A 145 26.64 7.63 1.97
C HIS A 145 27.81 7.27 1.06
N LYS A 146 29.04 7.63 1.46
CA LYS A 146 30.25 7.32 0.68
C LYS A 146 30.44 5.82 0.51
N ALA A 147 30.28 5.04 1.58
CA ALA A 147 30.40 3.59 1.52
C ALA A 147 29.33 2.95 0.63
N LEU A 148 28.09 3.43 0.71
CA LEU A 148 27.01 3.00 -0.18
C LEU A 148 27.34 3.28 -1.64
N PHE A 149 27.76 4.51 -1.96
CA PHE A 149 28.03 4.93 -3.34
C PHE A 149 29.25 4.27 -3.96
N GLN A 150 30.23 3.87 -3.15
CA GLN A 150 31.35 3.04 -3.58
C GLN A 150 30.91 1.63 -3.98
N LYS A 151 29.96 1.03 -3.24
CA LYS A 151 29.49 -0.33 -3.52
C LYS A 151 28.46 -0.42 -4.64
N ILE A 152 27.53 0.53 -4.72
CA ILE A 152 26.37 0.43 -5.62
C ILE A 152 26.70 0.77 -7.08
N ASN A 153 27.82 1.48 -7.33
CA ASN A 153 28.30 1.91 -8.64
C ASN A 153 27.20 2.47 -9.57
N VAL A 154 26.61 3.59 -9.17
CA VAL A 154 25.59 4.34 -9.92
C VAL A 154 26.13 5.67 -10.41
N SER A 155 25.45 6.28 -11.39
CA SER A 155 25.81 7.61 -11.91
C SER A 155 25.66 8.70 -10.84
N ASP A 156 26.38 9.81 -11.00
CA ASP A 156 26.36 10.91 -10.04
C ASP A 156 24.96 11.55 -9.89
N ASN A 157 24.18 11.63 -10.97
CA ASN A 157 22.79 12.09 -10.90
C ASN A 157 21.95 11.19 -9.98
N TRP A 158 22.18 9.88 -10.03
CA TRP A 158 21.52 8.92 -9.14
C TRP A 158 21.96 9.10 -7.69
N ARG A 159 23.24 9.39 -7.45
CA ARG A 159 23.72 9.71 -6.10
C ARG A 159 23.02 10.93 -5.53
N GLN A 160 22.90 12.00 -6.33
CA GLN A 160 22.18 13.21 -5.92
C GLN A 160 20.71 12.93 -5.60
N PHE A 161 20.04 12.11 -6.43
CA PHE A 161 18.67 11.70 -6.18
C PHE A 161 18.52 10.93 -4.85
N LEU A 162 19.42 9.97 -4.56
CA LEU A 162 19.40 9.25 -3.29
C LEU A 162 19.63 10.19 -2.09
N VAL A 163 20.56 11.15 -2.20
CA VAL A 163 20.79 12.15 -1.14
C VAL A 163 19.52 12.94 -0.90
N LYS A 164 18.85 13.44 -1.94
CA LYS A 164 17.58 14.19 -1.80
C LYS A 164 16.45 13.34 -1.23
N PHE A 165 16.39 12.07 -1.61
CA PHE A 165 15.45 11.12 -1.05
C PHE A 165 15.67 10.90 0.46
N VAL A 166 16.93 10.78 0.89
CA VAL A 166 17.30 10.66 2.30
C VAL A 166 17.03 11.96 3.06
N ASP A 167 17.31 13.11 2.47
CA ASP A 167 17.01 14.43 3.06
C ASP A 167 15.51 14.55 3.34
N TYR A 168 14.66 14.23 2.35
CA TYR A 168 13.21 14.20 2.50
C TYR A 168 12.77 13.31 3.66
N ALA A 169 13.30 12.08 3.71
CA ALA A 169 12.98 11.12 4.75
C ALA A 169 13.41 11.61 6.16
N ASN A 170 14.51 12.34 6.25
CA ASN A 170 15.01 12.95 7.49
C ASN A 170 14.13 14.11 7.96
N ASP A 171 13.61 14.93 7.05
CA ASP A 171 12.72 16.05 7.39
C ASP A 171 11.46 15.58 8.12
N TYR A 172 11.01 14.36 7.82
CA TYR A 172 9.87 13.70 8.46
C TYR A 172 10.25 12.64 9.50
N GLY A 173 11.53 12.45 9.79
CA GLY A 173 12.02 11.46 10.77
C GLY A 173 11.72 11.82 12.24
N ARG A 174 12.11 10.92 13.17
CA ARG A 174 11.85 11.02 14.63
C ARG A 174 12.32 12.34 15.30
N HIS A 175 13.15 13.12 14.62
CA HIS A 175 13.64 14.43 15.05
C HIS A 175 13.60 15.46 13.92
N GLY A 176 12.57 15.46 13.07
CA GLY A 176 12.41 16.45 11.99
C GLY A 176 12.64 17.87 12.51
N LYS A 177 13.77 18.47 12.11
CA LYS A 177 14.25 19.77 12.61
C LYS A 177 13.68 20.95 11.84
N ASN A 178 12.93 20.70 10.76
CA ASN A 178 12.47 21.75 9.88
C ASN A 178 11.21 22.44 10.46
N PRO A 179 11.31 23.71 10.91
CA PRO A 179 10.18 24.46 11.43
C PRO A 179 9.16 24.80 10.34
N ASP A 180 9.59 24.80 9.07
CA ASP A 180 8.82 25.19 7.89
C ASP A 180 8.25 23.97 7.14
N ARG A 181 8.14 22.81 7.80
CA ARG A 181 7.59 21.59 7.18
C ARG A 181 6.15 21.83 6.74
N HIS A 182 5.83 21.52 5.48
CA HIS A 182 4.44 21.48 5.03
C HIS A 182 3.75 20.21 5.58
N SER A 183 2.42 20.24 5.63
CA SER A 183 1.64 19.03 5.92
C SER A 183 1.82 18.07 4.75
N VAL A 184 2.32 16.86 5.01
CA VAL A 184 2.47 15.84 3.97
C VAL A 184 1.09 15.37 3.54
N ASP A 185 0.75 15.56 2.27
CA ASP A 185 -0.48 15.00 1.74
C ASP A 185 -0.36 13.48 1.52
N ARG A 186 -1.50 12.83 1.32
CA ARG A 186 -1.55 11.37 1.20
C ARG A 186 -0.82 10.88 -0.05
N ASP A 187 -0.90 11.61 -1.15
CA ASP A 187 -0.36 11.21 -2.46
C ASP A 187 1.17 11.33 -2.46
N GLU A 188 1.69 12.34 -1.74
CA GLU A 188 3.11 12.54 -1.48
C GLU A 188 3.68 11.39 -0.63
N VAL A 189 2.98 11.00 0.45
CA VAL A 189 3.38 9.84 1.27
C VAL A 189 3.31 8.53 0.48
N GLU A 190 2.29 8.36 -0.35
CA GLU A 190 2.17 7.20 -1.23
C GLU A 190 3.37 7.10 -2.16
N SER A 191 3.68 8.19 -2.86
CA SER A 191 4.83 8.29 -3.77
C SER A 191 6.14 7.95 -3.07
N PHE A 192 6.33 8.49 -1.85
CA PHE A 192 7.50 8.20 -1.04
C PHE A 192 7.60 6.73 -0.61
N LEU A 193 6.48 6.10 -0.27
CA LEU A 193 6.40 4.68 0.10
C LEU A 193 6.79 3.77 -1.08
N TYR A 194 6.28 4.02 -2.28
CA TYR A 194 6.67 3.24 -3.48
C TYR A 194 8.13 3.46 -3.85
N LEU A 195 8.61 4.71 -3.85
CA LEU A 195 10.02 5.01 -4.11
C LEU A 195 10.94 4.33 -3.10
N SER A 196 10.56 4.26 -1.82
CA SER A 196 11.32 3.55 -0.79
C SER A 196 11.52 2.08 -1.16
N CYS A 197 10.49 1.42 -1.68
CA CYS A 197 10.59 0.04 -2.12
C CYS A 197 11.56 -0.13 -3.29
N ILE A 198 11.48 0.76 -4.28
CA ILE A 198 12.40 0.77 -5.44
C ILE A 198 13.85 0.96 -4.99
N MET A 199 14.09 1.86 -4.02
CA MET A 199 15.42 2.09 -3.45
C MET A 199 15.98 0.85 -2.76
N LEU A 200 15.19 0.24 -1.87
CA LEU A 200 15.57 -0.99 -1.16
C LEU A 200 15.90 -2.10 -2.16
N ARG A 201 15.04 -2.28 -3.16
CA ARG A 201 15.22 -3.25 -4.25
C ARG A 201 16.54 -3.03 -4.99
N MET A 202 16.84 -1.79 -5.38
CA MET A 202 18.08 -1.45 -6.08
C MET A 202 19.31 -1.78 -5.23
N ILE A 203 19.32 -1.35 -3.97
CA ILE A 203 20.45 -1.55 -3.05
C ILE A 203 20.73 -3.04 -2.84
N ILE A 204 19.68 -3.83 -2.62
CA ILE A 204 19.78 -5.28 -2.39
C ILE A 204 20.40 -5.99 -3.60
N ARG A 205 20.02 -5.64 -4.84
CA ARG A 205 20.57 -6.26 -6.06
C ARG A 205 22.01 -5.86 -6.33
N LYS A 206 22.32 -4.58 -6.16
CA LYS A 206 23.62 -4.02 -6.53
C LYS A 206 24.70 -4.40 -5.52
N ILE A 207 24.32 -4.68 -4.28
CA ILE A 207 25.24 -5.09 -3.22
C ILE A 207 24.83 -6.51 -2.77
N PRO A 208 25.28 -7.57 -3.45
CA PRO A 208 25.04 -8.94 -3.00
C PRO A 208 25.65 -9.18 -1.61
N ASN A 209 25.08 -10.15 -0.87
CA ASN A 209 25.57 -10.57 0.45
C ASN A 209 26.95 -11.22 0.35
#